data_AF-A0A2A9P2I3-F1
#
_entry.id   AF-A0A2A9P2I3-F1
#
_cell.length_a   1.000
_cell.length_b   1.000
_cell.length_c   1.000
_cell.angle_alpha   90.00
_cell.angle_beta   90.00
_cell.angle_gamma   90.00
#
_symmetry.space_group_name_H-M   'P 1'
#
loop_
_entity.id
_entity.type
_entity.pdbx_description
1 polymer ?
#
loop_
_entity_poly.entity_id
_entity_poly.type
_entity_poly.pdbx_seq_one_letter_code
_entity_poly.pdbx_strand_id
1 'polypeptide(L)'
;MPSQTAPASAWFPRRDDCSSNNNKTEACMGTEAWCSLMVDQDEYDSLASCYSSRKLLEWISPMVEKCRDEAEQCVGTEAFCSRIENKWHRARCFDGRNKGPWVPAQSEQCQEIATNSELCLGTEVWCHQDGQIEIYGSTKACEDRRRSKSSVTVLSTVEEEKLPVYMPGSLSDCQYRFTEPCLGTEMYCLRKGHRVEVAQCFKQREPLPFFHIQSQKCKEARDSRSEACVGSVAWCEHQDMMKLWGSANKCLEFRRAKSAERMRLRYKSADEDCQDDEETCSGTEFVCTRLVDQLWRHQCFAERQTPLFLAVNSTGCVGPEVEDERCAGTASWCRKLFSNHNYKDSDDCFKVRNFSYNDFKIKVRDSLEEQVKTTILDKALPLARATMSIALAQLEQTNGTTEQVRERVRRVLSEYLVQLRRDARETASKGTYMFMYAKTR
;
A
#
# COMPACT_ATOMS: atom_id res chain seq x y z
N MET A 1 59.71 25.34 -34.52
CA MET A 1 59.38 26.65 -33.92
C MET A 1 58.22 26.43 -32.97
N PRO A 2 58.23 26.96 -31.74
CA PRO A 2 57.11 26.81 -30.82
C PRO A 2 55.91 27.56 -31.40
N SER A 3 54.87 26.81 -31.77
CA SER A 3 53.57 27.34 -32.18
C SER A 3 53.04 28.20 -31.04
N GLN A 4 53.04 29.53 -31.21
CA GLN A 4 52.34 30.42 -30.30
C GLN A 4 50.86 30.06 -30.40
N THR A 5 50.33 29.38 -29.39
CA THR A 5 48.91 29.08 -29.29
C THR A 5 48.17 30.41 -29.19
N ALA A 6 47.54 30.81 -30.29
CA ALA A 6 46.66 31.97 -30.33
C ALA A 6 45.57 31.82 -29.24
N PRO A 7 45.15 32.92 -28.59
CA PRO A 7 44.09 32.86 -27.60
C PRO A 7 42.82 32.24 -28.21
N ALA A 8 42.15 31.37 -27.46
CA ALA A 8 40.96 30.68 -27.94
C ALA A 8 39.90 31.69 -28.38
N SER A 9 39.57 31.72 -29.68
CA SER A 9 38.52 32.59 -30.23
C SER A 9 37.14 32.06 -29.83
N ALA A 10 36.15 32.94 -29.72
CA ALA A 10 34.76 32.53 -29.47
C ALA A 10 34.19 31.82 -30.70
N TRP A 11 33.22 30.92 -30.50
CA TRP A 11 32.44 30.37 -31.60
C TRP A 11 31.49 31.44 -32.17
N PHE A 12 31.44 31.60 -33.49
CA PHE A 12 30.58 32.55 -34.17
C PHE A 12 29.57 31.85 -35.08
N PRO A 13 28.26 32.11 -34.94
CA PRO A 13 27.30 31.75 -35.99
C PRO A 13 27.51 32.63 -37.23
N ARG A 14 27.12 32.11 -38.41
CA ARG A 14 27.11 32.90 -39.64
C ARG A 14 26.13 34.07 -39.50
N ARG A 15 26.53 35.25 -39.97
CA ARG A 15 25.70 36.44 -40.00
C ARG A 15 25.33 36.79 -41.44
N ASP A 16 24.08 37.19 -41.66
CA ASP A 16 23.60 37.62 -42.98
C ASP A 16 23.88 39.11 -43.24
N ASP A 17 24.16 39.89 -42.20
CA ASP A 17 24.31 41.36 -42.24
C ASP A 17 25.77 41.84 -42.36
N CYS A 18 26.65 41.03 -42.93
CA CYS A 18 28.03 41.44 -43.14
C CYS A 18 28.17 42.47 -44.25
N SER A 19 28.80 43.60 -43.92
CA SER A 19 29.24 44.55 -44.94
C SER A 19 30.33 43.94 -45.81
N SER A 20 30.31 44.25 -47.11
CA SER A 20 31.22 43.68 -48.12
C SER A 20 32.71 43.75 -47.76
N ASN A 21 33.10 44.71 -46.90
CA ASN A 21 34.48 44.89 -46.45
C ASN A 21 34.89 43.96 -45.29
N ASN A 22 33.94 43.33 -44.58
CA ASN A 22 34.20 42.43 -43.45
C ASN A 22 33.82 40.96 -43.72
N ASN A 23 33.55 40.61 -44.98
CA ASN A 23 33.03 39.30 -45.41
C ASN A 23 33.96 38.09 -45.15
N LYS A 24 35.21 38.30 -44.73
CA LYS A 24 36.19 37.24 -44.47
C LYS A 24 36.52 37.01 -43.00
N THR A 25 35.83 37.69 -42.09
CA THR A 25 36.04 37.52 -40.64
C THR A 25 35.27 36.31 -40.10
N GLU A 26 35.80 35.64 -39.07
CA GLU A 26 35.12 34.50 -38.41
C GLU A 26 33.72 34.89 -37.92
N ALA A 27 33.60 36.09 -37.33
CA ALA A 27 32.34 36.65 -36.86
C ALA A 27 31.28 36.86 -37.96
N CYS A 28 31.74 37.03 -39.19
CA CYS A 28 30.86 37.22 -40.33
C CYS A 28 30.50 35.89 -41.00
N MET A 29 31.53 35.14 -41.42
CA MET A 29 31.35 33.88 -42.15
C MET A 29 30.74 32.78 -41.28
N GLY A 30 30.87 32.92 -39.96
CA GLY A 30 30.66 31.86 -38.99
C GLY A 30 31.89 30.96 -38.87
N THR A 31 32.12 30.42 -37.68
CA THR A 31 33.27 29.56 -37.36
C THR A 31 33.40 28.37 -38.30
N GLU A 32 32.30 27.85 -38.85
CA GLU A 32 32.33 26.69 -39.73
C GLU A 32 32.97 26.99 -41.10
N ALA A 33 32.46 28.02 -41.79
CA ALA A 33 33.00 28.45 -43.08
C ALA A 33 34.39 29.07 -42.91
N TRP A 34 34.62 29.76 -41.79
CA TRP A 34 35.93 30.29 -41.47
C TRP A 34 36.96 29.19 -41.21
N CYS A 35 36.62 28.17 -40.41
CA CYS A 35 37.53 27.03 -40.20
C CYS A 35 37.84 26.27 -41.47
N SER A 36 36.86 26.10 -42.36
CA SER A 36 37.09 25.47 -43.66
C SER A 36 38.09 26.27 -44.48
N LEU A 37 37.88 27.60 -44.56
CA LEU A 37 38.81 28.51 -45.23
C LEU A 37 40.22 28.47 -44.61
N MET A 38 40.33 28.39 -43.29
CA MET A 38 41.62 28.38 -42.60
C MET A 38 42.36 27.06 -42.73
N VAL A 39 41.65 25.93 -42.82
CA VAL A 39 42.26 24.63 -43.14
C VAL A 39 42.77 24.63 -44.59
N ASP A 40 42.01 25.19 -45.54
CA ASP A 40 42.43 25.32 -46.94
C ASP A 40 43.65 26.25 -47.11
N GLN A 41 43.91 27.12 -46.13
CA GLN A 41 45.07 28.01 -46.07
C GLN A 41 46.25 27.43 -45.27
N ASP A 42 46.17 26.15 -44.88
CA ASP A 42 47.15 25.46 -44.04
C ASP A 42 47.38 26.13 -42.66
N GLU A 43 46.44 26.94 -42.17
CA GLU A 43 46.52 27.52 -40.81
C GLU A 43 46.13 26.53 -39.71
N TYR A 44 45.37 25.49 -40.07
CA TYR A 44 45.01 24.38 -39.17
C TYR A 44 45.15 23.03 -39.88
N ASP A 45 45.72 22.04 -39.19
CA ASP A 45 45.92 20.68 -39.72
C ASP A 45 44.61 19.94 -40.05
N SER A 46 43.50 20.37 -39.45
CA SER A 46 42.17 19.81 -39.72
C SER A 46 41.07 20.73 -39.19
N LEU A 47 39.85 20.54 -39.71
CA LEU A 47 38.65 21.17 -39.18
C LEU A 47 38.45 20.88 -37.68
N ALA A 48 38.79 19.66 -37.25
CA ALA A 48 38.68 19.27 -35.84
C ALA A 48 39.65 20.07 -34.96
N SER A 49 40.91 20.21 -35.39
CA SER A 49 41.92 21.04 -34.71
C SER A 49 41.43 22.48 -34.62
N CYS A 50 40.92 23.01 -35.72
CA CYS A 50 40.31 24.33 -35.79
C CYS A 50 39.20 24.49 -34.74
N TYR A 51 38.16 23.66 -34.78
CA TYR A 51 37.05 23.76 -33.81
C TYR A 51 37.49 23.60 -32.36
N SER A 52 38.46 22.71 -32.08
CA SER A 52 38.95 22.49 -30.73
C SER A 52 39.67 23.69 -30.12
N SER A 53 40.17 24.61 -30.94
CA SER A 53 40.84 25.83 -30.46
C SER A 53 39.86 26.96 -30.13
N ARG A 54 38.55 26.76 -30.27
CA ARG A 54 37.53 27.77 -29.93
C ARG A 54 36.98 27.53 -28.55
N LYS A 55 36.64 28.62 -27.87
CA LYS A 55 35.87 28.55 -26.62
C LYS A 55 34.43 28.19 -26.96
N LEU A 56 33.95 27.09 -26.40
CA LEU A 56 32.54 26.71 -26.45
C LEU A 56 31.67 27.83 -25.87
N LEU A 57 30.54 28.10 -26.52
CA LEU A 57 29.53 29.02 -26.02
C LEU A 57 28.81 28.41 -24.81
N GLU A 58 28.33 29.23 -23.90
CA GLU A 58 27.50 28.72 -22.81
C GLU A 58 26.17 28.18 -23.35
N TRP A 59 25.66 27.13 -22.70
CA TRP A 59 24.31 26.65 -22.96
C TRP A 59 23.30 27.63 -22.38
N ILE A 60 22.38 28.14 -23.20
CA ILE A 60 21.37 29.11 -22.79
C ILE A 60 20.03 28.40 -22.63
N SER A 61 19.48 28.45 -21.41
CA SER A 61 18.09 28.06 -21.16
C SER A 61 17.14 29.15 -21.68
N PRO A 62 15.95 28.79 -22.21
CA PRO A 62 14.97 29.76 -22.67
C PRO A 62 14.58 30.72 -21.55
N MET A 63 14.50 32.02 -21.87
CA MET A 63 13.98 33.01 -20.91
C MET A 63 12.45 32.91 -20.83
N VAL A 64 11.92 32.88 -19.60
CA VAL A 64 10.46 32.80 -19.36
C VAL A 64 9.78 34.16 -19.61
N GLU A 65 10.52 35.27 -19.50
CA GLU A 65 10.01 36.60 -19.76
C GLU A 65 9.87 36.89 -21.26
N LYS A 66 8.92 37.78 -21.62
CA LYS A 66 8.45 38.12 -22.99
C LYS A 66 9.54 38.65 -23.93
N CYS A 67 10.49 37.81 -24.25
CA CYS A 67 11.43 38.06 -25.31
C CYS A 67 10.75 37.67 -26.64
N ARG A 68 10.77 38.60 -27.60
CA ARG A 68 10.07 38.49 -28.89
C ARG A 68 11.00 38.18 -30.06
N ASP A 69 12.31 38.24 -29.83
CA ASP A 69 13.27 37.98 -30.87
C ASP A 69 13.53 36.47 -31.03
N GLU A 70 14.11 36.10 -32.15
CA GLU A 70 14.49 34.72 -32.44
C GLU A 70 15.92 34.40 -32.00
N ALA A 71 16.53 35.29 -31.21
CA ALA A 71 17.92 35.13 -30.81
C ALA A 71 18.06 33.97 -29.82
N GLU A 72 19.23 33.33 -29.81
CA GLU A 72 19.52 32.21 -28.90
C GLU A 72 19.33 32.60 -27.42
N GLN A 73 19.61 33.87 -27.08
CA GLN A 73 19.40 34.44 -25.74
C GLN A 73 17.94 34.38 -25.27
N CYS A 74 17.02 34.34 -26.23
CA CYS A 74 15.60 34.42 -26.04
C CYS A 74 14.97 33.04 -25.99
N VAL A 75 15.14 32.30 -27.09
CA VAL A 75 14.50 31.00 -27.30
C VAL A 75 15.28 29.85 -26.66
N GLY A 76 16.51 30.11 -26.21
CA GLY A 76 17.44 29.12 -25.68
C GLY A 76 18.16 28.33 -26.78
N THR A 77 19.29 27.73 -26.41
CA THR A 77 20.16 26.95 -27.31
C THR A 77 19.39 25.80 -27.99
N GLU A 78 18.50 25.13 -27.26
CA GLU A 78 17.70 24.01 -27.77
C GLU A 78 16.82 24.42 -28.95
N ALA A 79 15.96 25.42 -28.74
CA ALA A 79 15.03 25.90 -29.76
C ALA A 79 15.78 26.61 -30.89
N PHE A 80 16.88 27.29 -30.59
CA PHE A 80 17.71 27.95 -31.59
C PHE A 80 18.36 26.95 -32.54
N CYS A 81 19.10 25.97 -32.02
CA CYS A 81 19.79 24.98 -32.85
C CYS A 81 18.80 24.05 -33.58
N SER A 82 17.68 23.67 -32.98
CA SER A 82 16.70 22.76 -33.60
C SER A 82 16.03 23.30 -34.87
N ARG A 83 16.01 24.62 -35.06
CA ARG A 83 15.50 25.26 -36.29
C ARG A 83 16.36 25.00 -37.53
N ILE A 84 17.61 24.58 -37.35
CA ILE A 84 18.52 24.31 -38.47
C ILE A 84 18.07 23.03 -39.18
N GLU A 85 17.50 23.14 -40.37
CA GLU A 85 16.94 22.00 -41.12
C GLU A 85 17.99 20.91 -41.41
N ASN A 86 19.20 21.30 -41.79
CA ASN A 86 20.28 20.36 -42.06
C ASN A 86 20.80 19.73 -40.76
N LYS A 87 20.64 18.41 -40.63
CA LYS A 87 21.06 17.63 -39.44
C LYS A 87 22.54 17.81 -39.08
N TRP A 88 23.41 17.94 -40.08
CA TRP A 88 24.85 18.09 -39.85
C TRP A 88 25.18 19.48 -39.27
N HIS A 89 24.64 20.56 -39.84
CA HIS A 89 24.79 21.91 -39.27
C HIS A 89 24.14 22.01 -37.87
N ARG A 90 23.01 21.35 -37.65
CA ARG A 90 22.34 21.29 -36.33
C ARG A 90 23.22 20.64 -35.27
N ALA A 91 23.83 19.48 -35.58
CA ALA A 91 24.76 18.82 -34.68
C ALA A 91 25.96 19.73 -34.35
N ARG A 92 26.50 20.44 -35.34
CA ARG A 92 27.58 21.42 -35.15
C ARG A 92 27.16 22.61 -34.29
N CYS A 93 25.93 23.08 -34.42
CA CYS A 93 25.38 24.11 -33.54
C CYS A 93 25.48 23.66 -32.08
N PHE A 94 25.03 22.45 -31.76
CA PHE A 94 25.15 21.89 -30.42
C PHE A 94 26.61 21.60 -29.99
N ASP A 95 27.48 21.16 -30.92
CA ASP A 95 28.92 20.94 -30.64
C ASP A 95 29.64 22.22 -30.24
N GLY A 96 29.21 23.36 -30.74
CA GLY A 96 29.77 24.68 -30.41
C GLY A 96 29.37 25.21 -29.03
N ARG A 97 28.57 24.47 -28.24
CA ARG A 97 28.13 24.86 -26.89
C ARG A 97 28.67 23.92 -25.82
N ASN A 98 28.82 24.44 -24.61
CA ASN A 98 28.92 23.63 -23.41
C ASN A 98 27.68 22.74 -23.31
N LYS A 99 27.85 21.55 -22.71
CA LYS A 99 26.72 20.67 -22.43
C LYS A 99 25.70 21.38 -21.55
N GLY A 100 24.42 21.24 -21.89
CA GLY A 100 23.30 21.77 -21.12
C GLY A 100 23.19 21.12 -19.73
N PRO A 101 22.60 21.79 -18.74
CA PRO A 101 22.40 21.19 -17.43
C PRO A 101 21.47 19.97 -17.53
N TRP A 102 21.73 18.93 -16.72
CA TRP A 102 20.76 17.86 -16.53
C TRP A 102 19.63 18.36 -15.63
N VAL A 103 18.41 18.34 -16.13
CA VAL A 103 17.23 18.79 -15.39
C VAL A 103 16.53 17.57 -14.77
N PRO A 104 16.34 17.52 -13.45
CA PRO A 104 15.47 16.52 -12.84
C PRO A 104 14.02 16.74 -13.30
N ALA A 105 13.22 15.67 -13.30
CA ALA A 105 11.79 15.81 -13.56
C ALA A 105 11.16 16.76 -12.54
N GLN A 106 10.23 17.62 -13.00
CA GLN A 106 9.43 18.52 -12.16
C GLN A 106 10.26 19.55 -11.38
N SER A 107 11.09 20.33 -12.08
CA SER A 107 11.64 21.53 -11.46
C SER A 107 10.50 22.46 -11.00
N GLU A 108 10.71 23.20 -9.91
CA GLU A 108 9.73 24.17 -9.40
C GLU A 108 9.26 25.17 -10.47
N GLN A 109 10.12 25.42 -11.46
CA GLN A 109 9.90 26.31 -12.60
C GLN A 109 8.86 25.77 -13.61
N CYS A 110 8.42 24.52 -13.49
CA CYS A 110 7.42 23.95 -14.37
C CYS A 110 6.03 24.62 -14.25
N GLN A 111 5.73 25.31 -13.15
CA GLN A 111 4.41 25.90 -12.93
C GLN A 111 4.05 27.02 -13.92
N GLU A 112 5.04 27.65 -14.56
CA GLU A 112 4.84 28.80 -15.45
C GLU A 112 5.09 28.49 -16.94
N ILE A 113 5.64 27.31 -17.25
CA ILE A 113 6.12 26.95 -18.59
C ILE A 113 5.25 25.85 -19.17
N ALA A 114 5.24 25.72 -20.51
CA ALA A 114 4.56 24.63 -21.21
C ALA A 114 4.90 23.26 -20.57
N THR A 115 3.87 22.45 -20.31
CA THR A 115 3.95 21.14 -19.64
C THR A 115 4.84 20.12 -20.37
N ASN A 116 5.12 20.38 -21.64
CA ASN A 116 5.96 19.56 -22.51
C ASN A 116 7.36 20.18 -22.68
N SER A 117 7.93 20.77 -21.64
CA SER A 117 9.32 21.26 -21.66
C SER A 117 10.24 20.32 -20.89
N GLU A 118 11.54 20.35 -21.20
CA GLU A 118 12.56 19.61 -20.44
C GLU A 118 12.52 19.94 -18.95
N LEU A 119 12.24 21.20 -18.60
CA LEU A 119 12.11 21.65 -17.21
C LEU A 119 10.99 20.90 -16.45
N CYS A 120 9.90 20.60 -17.15
CA CYS A 120 8.75 19.89 -16.59
C CYS A 120 8.93 18.38 -16.56
N LEU A 121 9.44 17.81 -17.65
CA LEU A 121 9.52 16.37 -17.85
C LEU A 121 10.78 15.76 -17.24
N GLY A 122 11.83 16.57 -17.09
CA GLY A 122 13.18 16.11 -16.80
C GLY A 122 13.90 15.63 -18.04
N THR A 123 15.22 15.78 -18.07
CA THR A 123 16.07 15.43 -19.20
C THR A 123 15.89 13.99 -19.68
N GLU A 124 15.74 13.04 -18.75
CA GLU A 124 15.56 11.62 -19.08
C GLU A 124 14.32 11.40 -19.96
N VAL A 125 13.14 11.80 -19.47
CA VAL A 125 11.88 11.63 -20.22
C VAL A 125 11.87 12.52 -21.47
N TRP A 126 12.43 13.72 -21.38
CA TRP A 126 12.54 14.66 -22.50
C TRP A 126 13.29 14.04 -23.69
N CYS A 127 14.47 13.46 -23.46
CA CYS A 127 15.28 12.84 -24.50
C CYS A 127 14.65 11.59 -25.13
N HIS A 128 13.61 11.01 -24.51
CA HIS A 128 12.86 9.88 -25.05
C HIS A 128 11.70 10.29 -25.97
N GLN A 129 11.38 11.59 -26.07
CA GLN A 129 10.32 12.04 -26.97
C GLN A 129 10.73 11.95 -28.44
N ASP A 130 9.80 11.55 -29.30
CA ASP A 130 10.02 11.41 -30.75
C ASP A 130 10.60 12.68 -31.38
N GLY A 131 10.11 13.86 -30.98
CA GLY A 131 10.62 15.15 -31.46
C GLY A 131 12.08 15.40 -31.07
N GLN A 132 12.49 14.98 -29.87
CA GLN A 132 13.89 15.09 -29.43
C GLN A 132 14.77 14.07 -30.14
N ILE A 133 14.28 12.85 -30.37
CA ILE A 133 14.97 11.84 -31.16
C ILE A 133 15.16 12.33 -32.60
N GLU A 134 14.19 13.03 -33.19
CA GLU A 134 14.34 13.64 -34.51
C GLU A 134 15.41 14.74 -34.55
N ILE A 135 15.49 15.56 -33.48
CA ILE A 135 16.46 16.64 -33.34
C ILE A 135 17.88 16.12 -33.13
N TYR A 136 18.06 15.17 -32.22
CA TYR A 136 19.37 14.68 -31.79
C TYR A 136 19.84 13.41 -32.52
N GLY A 137 18.94 12.74 -33.23
CA GLY A 137 19.17 11.47 -33.92
C GLY A 137 19.01 10.22 -33.04
N SER A 138 19.13 10.35 -31.71
CA SER A 138 18.82 9.28 -30.75
C SER A 138 18.67 9.83 -29.33
N THR A 139 18.02 9.06 -28.45
CA THR A 139 17.94 9.37 -27.01
C THR A 139 19.32 9.54 -26.38
N LYS A 140 20.25 8.62 -26.67
CA LYS A 140 21.62 8.68 -26.15
C LYS A 140 22.36 9.93 -26.61
N ALA A 141 22.18 10.34 -27.87
CA ALA A 141 22.79 11.58 -28.37
C ALA A 141 22.23 12.83 -27.66
N CYS A 142 20.94 12.84 -27.30
CA CYS A 142 20.35 13.90 -26.49
C CYS A 142 20.93 13.91 -25.06
N GLU A 143 21.01 12.76 -24.41
CA GLU A 143 21.57 12.62 -23.05
C GLU A 143 23.07 13.00 -23.00
N ASP A 144 23.86 12.58 -23.99
CA ASP A 144 25.29 12.89 -24.11
C ASP A 144 25.55 14.40 -24.27
N ARG A 145 24.53 15.18 -24.67
CA ARG A 145 24.60 16.66 -24.79
C ARG A 145 24.30 17.38 -23.49
N ARG A 146 23.98 16.63 -22.44
CA ARG A 146 23.73 17.15 -21.10
C ARG A 146 24.92 16.85 -20.21
N ARG A 147 25.17 17.73 -19.24
CA ARG A 147 26.18 17.49 -18.20
C ARG A 147 25.79 16.21 -17.48
N SER A 148 26.74 15.31 -17.27
CA SER A 148 26.46 14.01 -16.64
C SER A 148 25.70 14.21 -15.33
N LYS A 149 24.72 13.35 -15.04
CA LYS A 149 24.00 13.32 -13.76
C LYS A 149 24.95 13.42 -12.57
N SER A 150 26.13 12.78 -12.68
CA SER A 150 27.20 12.76 -11.67
C SER A 150 27.90 14.11 -11.44
N SER A 151 27.91 15.00 -12.43
CA SER A 151 28.56 16.32 -12.31
C SER A 151 27.75 17.34 -11.52
N VAL A 152 26.46 17.05 -11.27
CA VAL A 152 25.60 17.77 -10.33
C VAL A 152 25.77 17.23 -8.89
N THR A 153 26.46 16.10 -8.71
CA THR A 153 26.55 15.33 -7.45
C THR A 153 27.67 15.79 -6.50
N VAL A 154 28.11 17.05 -6.54
CA VAL A 154 29.16 17.54 -5.60
C VAL A 154 28.57 18.02 -4.26
N LEU A 155 27.23 18.01 -4.07
CA LEU A 155 26.60 18.41 -2.79
C LEU A 155 25.48 17.48 -2.27
N SER A 156 25.16 16.38 -2.94
CA SER A 156 24.04 15.51 -2.54
C SER A 156 24.51 14.10 -2.14
N THR A 157 25.11 13.98 -0.95
CA THR A 157 25.05 12.74 -0.15
C THR A 157 23.78 12.68 0.72
N VAL A 158 22.88 13.64 0.56
CA VAL A 158 21.53 13.57 1.10
C VAL A 158 20.78 12.57 0.23
N GLU A 159 20.30 11.46 0.81
CA GLU A 159 19.30 10.59 0.18
C GLU A 159 18.30 11.51 -0.56
N GLU A 160 18.11 11.32 -1.87
CA GLU A 160 17.17 12.12 -2.66
C GLU A 160 15.84 12.16 -1.88
N GLU A 161 15.57 13.30 -1.23
CA GLU A 161 14.43 13.44 -0.34
C GLU A 161 13.18 13.24 -1.19
N LYS A 162 12.50 12.12 -0.97
CA LYS A 162 11.35 11.74 -1.78
C LYS A 162 10.30 12.82 -1.63
N LEU A 163 9.69 13.20 -2.76
CA LEU A 163 8.63 14.19 -2.76
C LEU A 163 7.45 13.70 -1.91
N PRO A 164 6.79 14.58 -1.15
CA PRO A 164 5.65 14.19 -0.34
C PRO A 164 4.49 13.70 -1.21
N VAL A 165 3.68 12.80 -0.66
CA VAL A 165 2.42 12.36 -1.29
C VAL A 165 1.31 13.33 -0.94
N TYR A 166 0.56 13.76 -1.95
CA TYR A 166 -0.65 14.55 -1.78
C TYR A 166 -1.89 13.66 -1.87
N MET A 167 -2.79 13.79 -0.91
CA MET A 167 -4.14 13.23 -1.02
C MET A 167 -4.98 14.11 -1.96
N PRO A 168 -5.99 13.55 -2.64
CA PRO A 168 -6.86 14.33 -3.52
C PRO A 168 -7.52 15.48 -2.74
N GLY A 169 -7.32 16.71 -3.23
CA GLY A 169 -7.95 17.89 -2.66
C GLY A 169 -9.42 18.00 -3.03
N SER A 170 -10.10 19.01 -2.49
CA SER A 170 -11.44 19.36 -2.95
C SER A 170 -11.38 19.90 -4.37
N LEU A 171 -12.19 19.35 -5.28
CA LEU A 171 -12.35 19.89 -6.63
C LEU A 171 -12.77 21.38 -6.64
N SER A 172 -13.50 21.85 -5.61
CA SER A 172 -13.86 23.27 -5.47
C SER A 172 -12.64 24.17 -5.27
N ASP A 173 -11.64 23.69 -4.53
CA ASP A 173 -10.49 24.49 -4.11
C ASP A 173 -9.45 24.53 -5.24
N CYS A 174 -9.57 23.61 -6.20
CA CYS A 174 -8.63 23.41 -7.27
C CYS A 174 -8.76 24.35 -8.46
N GLN A 175 -9.85 25.12 -8.56
CA GLN A 175 -10.09 26.06 -9.69
C GLN A 175 -9.78 25.44 -11.08
N TYR A 176 -10.06 24.14 -11.26
CA TYR A 176 -9.75 23.38 -12.48
C TYR A 176 -8.25 23.25 -12.86
N ARG A 177 -7.34 23.52 -11.93
CA ARG A 177 -5.91 23.26 -12.12
C ARG A 177 -5.61 21.78 -11.89
N PHE A 178 -4.94 21.16 -12.84
CA PHE A 178 -4.54 19.76 -12.80
C PHE A 178 -3.17 19.55 -12.11
N THR A 179 -2.97 20.22 -10.98
CA THR A 179 -1.74 20.09 -10.19
C THR A 179 -1.81 18.87 -9.28
N GLU A 180 -0.65 18.36 -8.85
CA GLU A 180 -0.56 17.20 -7.96
C GLU A 180 -1.29 17.39 -6.62
N PRO A 181 -1.18 18.54 -5.92
CA PRO A 181 -1.95 18.78 -4.69
C PRO A 181 -3.48 18.73 -4.88
N CYS A 182 -3.94 18.98 -6.10
CA CYS A 182 -5.35 18.97 -6.44
C CYS A 182 -5.87 17.59 -6.79
N LEU A 183 -5.18 16.90 -7.69
CA LEU A 183 -5.56 15.56 -8.13
C LEU A 183 -5.24 14.49 -7.09
N GLY A 184 -4.28 14.76 -6.21
CA GLY A 184 -3.59 13.76 -5.43
C GLY A 184 -2.51 13.06 -6.27
N THR A 185 -1.46 12.60 -5.61
CA THR A 185 -0.29 11.95 -6.23
C THR A 185 -0.68 10.73 -7.05
N GLU A 186 -1.64 9.92 -6.58
CA GLU A 186 -2.08 8.70 -7.28
C GLU A 186 -2.61 9.04 -8.68
N MET A 187 -3.64 9.90 -8.76
CA MET A 187 -4.23 10.29 -10.04
C MET A 187 -3.27 11.13 -10.90
N TYR A 188 -2.45 11.97 -10.27
CA TYR A 188 -1.46 12.78 -10.98
C TYR A 188 -0.42 11.90 -11.70
N CYS A 189 0.15 10.90 -11.01
CA CYS A 189 1.11 9.99 -11.61
C CYS A 189 0.46 9.10 -12.67
N LEU A 190 -0.74 8.56 -12.41
CA LEU A 190 -1.44 7.67 -13.36
C LEU A 190 -1.83 8.37 -14.67
N ARG A 191 -2.08 9.68 -14.64
CA ARG A 191 -2.43 10.47 -15.83
C ARG A 191 -1.31 10.51 -16.89
N LYS A 192 -0.07 10.21 -16.52
CA LYS A 192 1.06 10.12 -17.47
C LYS A 192 0.80 9.08 -18.57
N GLY A 193 -0.05 8.07 -18.31
CA GLY A 193 -0.53 7.11 -19.31
C GLY A 193 0.50 6.05 -19.72
N HIS A 194 1.79 6.42 -19.80
CA HIS A 194 2.87 5.49 -20.12
C HIS A 194 3.40 4.79 -18.85
N ARG A 195 3.47 3.45 -18.86
CA ARG A 195 3.80 2.63 -17.68
C ARG A 195 5.16 3.00 -17.04
N VAL A 196 6.15 3.37 -17.85
CA VAL A 196 7.49 3.77 -17.37
C VAL A 196 7.41 5.11 -16.63
N GLU A 197 6.69 6.08 -17.17
CA GLU A 197 6.51 7.40 -16.56
C GLU A 197 5.72 7.33 -15.26
N VAL A 198 4.69 6.47 -15.21
CA VAL A 198 3.93 6.21 -13.97
C VAL A 198 4.86 5.66 -12.88
N ALA A 199 5.65 4.63 -13.21
CA ALA A 199 6.58 4.02 -12.25
C ALA A 199 7.66 5.00 -11.78
N GLN A 200 8.20 5.81 -12.69
CA GLN A 200 9.19 6.84 -12.37
C GLN A 200 8.59 7.95 -11.50
N CYS A 201 7.35 8.37 -11.80
CA CYS A 201 6.62 9.34 -10.99
C CYS A 201 6.51 8.83 -9.56
N PHE A 202 5.97 7.64 -9.31
CA PHE A 202 5.87 7.08 -7.96
C PHE A 202 7.21 6.83 -7.29
N LYS A 203 8.26 6.46 -8.04
CA LYS A 203 9.61 6.26 -7.47
C LYS A 203 10.18 7.52 -6.83
N GLN A 204 9.83 8.69 -7.37
CA GLN A 204 10.25 10.00 -6.87
C GLN A 204 9.43 10.49 -5.66
N ARG A 205 8.35 9.79 -5.28
CA ARG A 205 7.51 10.14 -4.13
C ARG A 205 7.73 9.19 -2.97
N GLU A 206 7.30 9.64 -1.80
CA GLU A 206 7.02 8.71 -0.71
C GLU A 206 6.00 7.66 -1.16
N PRO A 207 6.05 6.42 -0.61
CA PRO A 207 5.00 5.45 -0.88
C PRO A 207 3.66 5.97 -0.37
N LEU A 208 2.59 5.69 -1.15
CA LEU A 208 1.22 6.05 -0.78
C LEU A 208 0.89 5.49 0.61
N PRO A 209 0.15 6.21 1.47
CA PRO A 209 -0.22 5.68 2.78
C PRO A 209 -1.03 4.38 2.64
N PHE A 210 -0.78 3.43 3.55
CA PHE A 210 -1.65 2.27 3.73
C PHE A 210 -2.67 2.59 4.81
N PHE A 211 -3.95 2.41 4.49
CA PHE A 211 -5.06 2.64 5.40
C PHE A 211 -5.70 1.32 5.83
N HIS A 212 -5.95 1.20 7.11
CA HIS A 212 -6.84 0.19 7.64
C HIS A 212 -8.30 0.58 7.40
N ILE A 213 -9.19 -0.41 7.42
CA ILE A 213 -10.64 -0.16 7.38
C ILE A 213 -11.00 0.76 8.55
N GLN A 214 -11.69 1.87 8.25
CA GLN A 214 -12.09 2.90 9.22
C GLN A 214 -10.90 3.53 9.95
N SER A 215 -9.87 3.93 9.20
CA SER A 215 -8.73 4.67 9.76
C SER A 215 -9.15 6.05 10.27
N GLN A 216 -8.33 6.68 11.12
CA GLN A 216 -8.61 8.02 11.65
C GLN A 216 -8.85 9.08 10.56
N LYS A 217 -8.19 8.93 9.40
CA LYS A 217 -8.38 9.82 8.24
C LYS A 217 -9.71 9.65 7.52
N CYS A 218 -10.49 8.62 7.82
CA CYS A 218 -11.83 8.44 7.25
C CYS A 218 -12.75 9.63 7.61
N LYS A 219 -12.58 10.22 8.80
CA LYS A 219 -13.37 11.38 9.24
C LYS A 219 -13.11 12.64 8.43
N GLU A 220 -11.87 12.82 8.01
CA GLU A 220 -11.45 13.92 7.15
C GLU A 220 -11.91 13.71 5.71
N ALA A 221 -12.24 12.46 5.35
CA ALA A 221 -12.70 12.13 4.03
C ALA A 221 -14.16 12.52 3.82
N ARG A 222 -14.44 13.09 2.65
CA ARG A 222 -15.79 13.50 2.26
C ARG A 222 -16.70 12.34 1.86
N ASP A 223 -16.09 11.21 1.51
CA ASP A 223 -16.77 10.04 0.98
C ASP A 223 -16.45 8.82 1.85
N SER A 224 -17.50 8.12 2.29
CA SER A 224 -17.40 6.85 3.01
C SER A 224 -16.77 5.74 2.16
N ARG A 225 -16.66 5.95 0.84
CA ARG A 225 -15.96 5.08 -0.10
C ARG A 225 -14.47 5.41 -0.24
N SER A 226 -13.98 6.45 0.40
CA SER A 226 -12.55 6.79 0.36
C SER A 226 -11.69 5.64 0.88
N GLU A 227 -10.46 5.54 0.38
CA GLU A 227 -9.51 4.52 0.82
C GLU A 227 -9.31 4.51 2.34
N ALA A 228 -9.32 5.69 2.98
CA ALA A 228 -9.18 5.82 4.42
C ALA A 228 -10.34 5.16 5.20
N CYS A 229 -11.53 5.10 4.61
CA CYS A 229 -12.73 4.49 5.19
C CYS A 229 -12.83 3.00 4.88
N VAL A 230 -12.60 2.60 3.62
CA VAL A 230 -12.73 1.20 3.20
C VAL A 230 -11.47 0.37 3.40
N GLY A 231 -10.33 1.00 3.65
CA GLY A 231 -9.02 0.35 3.77
C GLY A 231 -8.36 0.05 2.42
N SER A 232 -7.03 0.07 2.39
CA SER A 232 -6.24 -0.06 1.16
C SER A 232 -6.46 -1.36 0.40
N VAL A 233 -6.70 -2.47 1.11
CA VAL A 233 -6.94 -3.76 0.45
C VAL A 233 -8.27 -3.75 -0.29
N ALA A 234 -9.36 -3.38 0.38
CA ALA A 234 -10.68 -3.31 -0.25
C ALA A 234 -10.71 -2.24 -1.35
N TRP A 235 -10.01 -1.11 -1.15
CA TRP A 235 -9.83 -0.09 -2.16
C TRP A 235 -9.15 -0.63 -3.42
N CYS A 236 -8.02 -1.32 -3.26
CA CYS A 236 -7.29 -1.92 -4.38
C CYS A 236 -8.04 -3.08 -5.07
N GLU A 237 -8.94 -3.77 -4.35
CA GLU A 237 -9.83 -4.79 -4.89
C GLU A 237 -11.09 -4.22 -5.57
N HIS A 238 -11.35 -2.91 -5.44
CA HIS A 238 -12.45 -2.26 -6.13
C HIS A 238 -12.24 -2.32 -7.66
N GLN A 239 -13.32 -2.56 -8.41
CA GLN A 239 -13.24 -2.75 -9.87
C GLN A 239 -12.58 -1.58 -10.60
N ASP A 240 -12.86 -0.35 -10.17
CA ASP A 240 -12.29 0.84 -10.79
C ASP A 240 -10.79 0.98 -10.51
N MET A 241 -10.34 0.61 -9.30
CA MET A 241 -8.92 0.59 -8.97
C MET A 241 -8.19 -0.54 -9.69
N MET A 242 -8.81 -1.72 -9.82
CA MET A 242 -8.25 -2.80 -10.62
C MET A 242 -8.13 -2.43 -12.11
N LYS A 243 -9.10 -1.72 -12.68
CA LYS A 243 -9.00 -1.20 -14.06
C LYS A 243 -7.85 -0.20 -14.19
N LEU A 244 -7.69 0.66 -13.20
CA LEU A 244 -6.69 1.72 -13.19
C LEU A 244 -5.25 1.20 -13.00
N TRP A 245 -5.06 0.27 -12.06
CA TRP A 245 -3.75 -0.29 -11.71
C TRP A 245 -3.41 -1.59 -12.45
N GLY A 246 -4.40 -2.24 -13.04
CA GLY A 246 -4.32 -3.55 -13.69
C GLY A 246 -4.47 -4.74 -12.74
N SER A 247 -4.18 -4.58 -11.44
CA SER A 247 -4.46 -5.59 -10.40
C SER A 247 -4.41 -4.98 -8.99
N ALA A 248 -5.06 -5.63 -8.03
CA ALA A 248 -5.01 -5.24 -6.62
C ALA A 248 -3.59 -5.28 -6.04
N ASN A 249 -2.78 -6.29 -6.41
CA ASN A 249 -1.40 -6.41 -5.94
C ASN A 249 -0.53 -5.24 -6.40
N LYS A 250 -0.64 -4.82 -7.67
CA LYS A 250 0.09 -3.64 -8.16
C LYS A 250 -0.31 -2.37 -7.44
N CYS A 251 -1.61 -2.20 -7.17
CA CYS A 251 -2.10 -1.10 -6.36
C CYS A 251 -1.47 -1.09 -4.95
N LEU A 252 -1.33 -2.25 -4.30
CA LEU A 252 -0.70 -2.38 -3.00
C LEU A 252 0.83 -2.20 -3.03
N GLU A 253 1.51 -2.52 -4.13
CA GLU A 253 2.97 -2.36 -4.28
C GLU A 253 3.45 -0.90 -4.17
N PHE A 254 2.61 0.07 -4.54
CA PHE A 254 2.94 1.51 -4.44
C PHE A 254 2.58 2.13 -3.09
N ARG A 255 2.01 1.35 -2.18
CA ARG A 255 1.65 1.79 -0.82
C ARG A 255 2.75 1.42 0.17
N ARG A 256 2.78 2.11 1.31
CA ARG A 256 3.59 1.71 2.46
C ARG A 256 3.21 0.27 2.83
N ALA A 257 4.20 -0.53 3.23
CA ALA A 257 3.93 -1.87 3.67
C ALA A 257 2.93 -1.84 4.84
N LYS A 258 1.91 -2.72 4.79
CA LYS A 258 0.97 -2.91 5.90
C LYS A 258 1.78 -3.20 7.17
N SER A 259 1.49 -2.46 8.24
CA SER A 259 2.11 -2.73 9.54
C SER A 259 1.85 -4.18 9.96
N ALA A 260 2.90 -4.86 10.43
CA ALA A 260 2.76 -6.19 11.02
C ALA A 260 1.97 -6.14 12.34
N GLU A 261 1.97 -4.98 13.02
CA GLU A 261 1.20 -4.76 14.22
C GLU A 261 -0.28 -4.55 13.88
N ARG A 262 -1.14 -5.34 14.52
CA ARG A 262 -2.60 -5.19 14.38
C ARG A 262 -3.08 -4.01 15.22
N MET A 263 -4.10 -3.32 14.72
CA MET A 263 -4.72 -2.22 15.47
C MET A 263 -5.28 -2.71 16.80
N ARG A 264 -5.17 -1.89 17.83
CA ARG A 264 -5.71 -2.24 19.16
C ARG A 264 -7.23 -2.38 19.08
N LEU A 265 -7.76 -3.50 19.58
CA LEU A 265 -9.19 -3.70 19.76
C LEU A 265 -9.72 -2.68 20.78
N ARG A 266 -10.81 -1.99 20.44
CA ARG A 266 -11.49 -1.02 21.31
C ARG A 266 -12.85 -1.54 21.73
N TYR A 267 -13.15 -1.45 23.01
CA TYR A 267 -14.51 -1.63 23.53
C TYR A 267 -15.21 -0.27 23.55
N LYS A 268 -16.55 -0.29 23.57
CA LYS A 268 -17.33 0.94 23.70
C LYS A 268 -16.93 1.69 24.97
N SER A 269 -16.71 3.00 24.84
CA SER A 269 -16.41 3.90 25.94
C SER A 269 -17.61 4.07 26.87
N ALA A 270 -17.34 4.29 28.15
CA ALA A 270 -18.34 4.69 29.15
C ALA A 270 -18.65 6.19 29.11
N ASP A 271 -17.79 6.94 28.44
CA ASP A 271 -17.84 8.38 28.42
C ASP A 271 -18.97 8.85 27.51
N GLU A 272 -19.96 9.54 28.09
CA GLU A 272 -21.11 10.09 27.36
C GLU A 272 -20.70 11.25 26.44
N ASP A 273 -19.56 11.90 26.70
CA ASP A 273 -19.03 12.99 25.87
C ASP A 273 -18.23 12.48 24.66
N CYS A 274 -18.09 11.16 24.52
CA CYS A 274 -17.35 10.54 23.42
C CYS A 274 -18.18 10.61 22.12
N GLN A 275 -17.59 11.14 21.04
CA GLN A 275 -18.29 11.25 19.75
C GLN A 275 -18.53 9.86 19.13
N ASP A 276 -19.79 9.54 18.84
CA ASP A 276 -20.31 8.22 18.40
C ASP A 276 -19.74 7.68 17.06
N ASP A 277 -18.89 8.43 16.37
CA ASP A 277 -18.30 8.02 15.10
C ASP A 277 -16.83 7.55 15.22
N GLU A 278 -16.18 7.73 16.39
CA GLU A 278 -14.83 7.19 16.60
C GLU A 278 -14.86 5.71 17.00
N GLU A 279 -13.95 4.88 16.47
CA GLU A 279 -13.77 3.51 16.98
C GLU A 279 -13.39 3.47 18.46
N THR A 280 -12.70 4.50 18.94
CA THR A 280 -12.36 4.70 20.36
C THR A 280 -13.60 4.87 21.25
N CYS A 281 -14.67 5.46 20.72
CA CYS A 281 -15.92 5.69 21.44
C CYS A 281 -16.88 4.53 21.26
N SER A 282 -17.15 4.14 20.02
CA SER A 282 -18.21 3.19 19.67
C SER A 282 -17.75 1.74 19.80
N GLY A 283 -16.43 1.51 19.81
CA GLY A 283 -15.80 0.20 19.88
C GLY A 283 -15.68 -0.48 18.52
N THR A 284 -14.67 -1.33 18.40
CA THR A 284 -14.37 -2.11 17.18
C THR A 284 -15.55 -2.95 16.74
N GLU A 285 -16.27 -3.52 17.71
CA GLU A 285 -17.44 -4.37 17.46
C GLU A 285 -18.51 -3.62 16.66
N PHE A 286 -18.86 -2.39 17.08
CA PHE A 286 -19.81 -1.54 16.37
C PHE A 286 -19.29 -1.15 14.98
N VAL A 287 -18.04 -0.69 14.90
CA VAL A 287 -17.42 -0.24 13.65
C VAL A 287 -17.42 -1.37 12.62
N CYS A 288 -16.87 -2.54 12.95
CA CYS A 288 -16.76 -3.64 12.00
C CYS A 288 -18.11 -4.29 11.64
N THR A 289 -19.10 -4.25 12.53
CA THR A 289 -20.40 -4.90 12.26
C THR A 289 -21.44 -3.98 11.62
N ARG A 290 -21.37 -2.66 11.87
CA ARG A 290 -22.38 -1.68 11.43
C ARG A 290 -21.88 -0.68 10.40
N LEU A 291 -20.64 -0.20 10.52
CA LEU A 291 -20.11 0.84 9.62
C LEU A 291 -19.37 0.26 8.42
N VAL A 292 -19.01 -1.02 8.48
CA VAL A 292 -18.31 -1.73 7.42
C VAL A 292 -19.27 -2.68 6.73
N ASP A 293 -19.19 -2.74 5.40
CA ASP A 293 -19.97 -3.68 4.59
C ASP A 293 -19.74 -5.12 5.06
N GLN A 294 -20.79 -5.94 5.01
CA GLN A 294 -20.76 -7.33 5.47
C GLN A 294 -19.63 -8.15 4.82
N LEU A 295 -19.27 -7.86 3.56
CA LEU A 295 -18.19 -8.52 2.84
C LEU A 295 -16.81 -8.27 3.46
N TRP A 296 -16.59 -7.09 4.04
CA TRP A 296 -15.29 -6.67 4.59
C TRP A 296 -15.18 -6.84 6.11
N ARG A 297 -16.25 -7.27 6.78
CA ARG A 297 -16.28 -7.42 8.25
C ARG A 297 -15.18 -8.32 8.79
N HIS A 298 -14.97 -9.49 8.18
CA HIS A 298 -13.92 -10.41 8.63
C HIS A 298 -12.53 -9.78 8.52
N GLN A 299 -12.29 -9.04 7.44
CA GLN A 299 -11.04 -8.33 7.27
C GLN A 299 -10.90 -7.19 8.28
N CYS A 300 -11.99 -6.45 8.55
CA CYS A 300 -12.02 -5.42 9.59
C CYS A 300 -11.54 -5.98 10.92
N PHE A 301 -12.09 -7.11 11.37
CA PHE A 301 -11.63 -7.78 12.60
C PHE A 301 -10.21 -8.35 12.50
N ALA A 302 -9.82 -8.91 11.35
CA ALA A 302 -8.47 -9.46 11.14
C ALA A 302 -7.36 -8.38 11.23
N GLU A 303 -7.70 -7.12 10.96
CA GLU A 303 -6.81 -5.98 11.10
C GLU A 303 -6.69 -5.45 12.54
N ARG A 304 -7.58 -5.89 13.45
CA ARG A 304 -7.49 -5.61 14.88
C ARG A 304 -6.88 -6.79 15.64
N GLN A 305 -6.48 -6.51 16.88
CA GLN A 305 -6.21 -7.55 17.87
C GLN A 305 -7.43 -8.46 18.00
N THR A 306 -7.21 -9.77 18.08
CA THR A 306 -8.28 -10.75 18.18
C THR A 306 -9.09 -10.50 19.46
N PRO A 307 -10.43 -10.34 19.38
CA PRO A 307 -11.27 -10.28 20.57
C PRO A 307 -11.09 -11.51 21.45
N LEU A 308 -10.97 -11.28 22.76
CA LEU A 308 -10.80 -12.35 23.74
C LEU A 308 -12.12 -13.05 24.01
N PHE A 309 -12.06 -14.34 24.36
CA PHE A 309 -13.21 -15.05 24.89
C PHE A 309 -13.40 -14.70 26.37
N LEU A 310 -14.43 -13.93 26.68
CA LEU A 310 -14.70 -13.35 27.98
C LEU A 310 -15.65 -14.22 28.81
N ALA A 311 -15.34 -14.34 30.10
CA ALA A 311 -16.26 -14.90 31.09
C ALA A 311 -17.33 -13.87 31.49
N VAL A 312 -18.42 -14.36 32.07
CA VAL A 312 -19.45 -13.49 32.68
C VAL A 312 -18.82 -12.63 33.77
N ASN A 313 -19.22 -11.35 33.83
CA ASN A 313 -18.70 -10.33 34.75
C ASN A 313 -17.18 -10.14 34.62
N SER A 314 -16.68 -10.04 33.39
CA SER A 314 -15.30 -9.63 33.13
C SER A 314 -15.10 -8.16 33.53
N THR A 315 -13.87 -7.79 33.87
CA THR A 315 -13.52 -6.43 34.31
C THR A 315 -13.89 -5.37 33.27
N GLY A 316 -14.42 -4.23 33.72
CA GLY A 316 -14.76 -3.10 32.86
C GLY A 316 -16.08 -3.24 32.12
N CYS A 317 -17.02 -4.03 32.65
CA CYS A 317 -18.44 -4.01 32.25
C CYS A 317 -19.02 -2.60 32.47
N VAL A 318 -19.50 -1.97 31.41
CA VAL A 318 -20.11 -0.63 31.45
C VAL A 318 -21.46 -0.69 30.76
N GLY A 319 -22.53 -0.38 31.49
CA GLY A 319 -23.89 -0.35 30.97
C GLY A 319 -24.81 -1.44 31.55
N PRO A 320 -26.05 -1.57 31.03
CA PRO A 320 -26.95 -2.63 31.45
C PRO A 320 -26.32 -4.00 31.16
N GLU A 321 -26.34 -4.90 32.14
CA GLU A 321 -25.58 -6.18 32.18
C GLU A 321 -25.75 -7.09 30.95
N VAL A 322 -26.77 -6.84 30.13
CA VAL A 322 -27.15 -7.73 29.04
C VAL A 322 -26.45 -7.39 27.73
N GLU A 323 -26.17 -6.11 27.42
CA GLU A 323 -25.75 -5.70 26.06
C GLU A 323 -24.23 -5.71 25.84
N ASP A 324 -23.43 -5.50 26.88
CA ASP A 324 -21.97 -5.53 26.79
C ASP A 324 -21.45 -6.97 26.98
N GLU A 325 -20.64 -7.44 26.03
CA GLU A 325 -20.02 -8.78 26.07
C GLU A 325 -19.22 -9.02 27.34
N ARG A 326 -18.59 -7.98 27.90
CA ARG A 326 -17.83 -8.06 29.16
C ARG A 326 -18.74 -8.43 30.34
N CYS A 327 -19.99 -7.98 30.32
CA CYS A 327 -20.98 -8.28 31.35
C CYS A 327 -21.57 -9.67 31.13
N ALA A 328 -22.14 -9.90 29.93
CA ALA A 328 -22.87 -11.13 29.61
C ALA A 328 -21.97 -12.37 29.43
N GLY A 329 -20.68 -12.16 29.12
CA GLY A 329 -19.75 -13.20 28.71
C GLY A 329 -19.98 -13.64 27.26
N THR A 330 -18.88 -13.91 26.54
CA THR A 330 -18.87 -14.24 25.10
C THR A 330 -19.87 -15.34 24.73
N ALA A 331 -19.93 -16.41 25.52
CA ALA A 331 -20.81 -17.54 25.24
C ALA A 331 -22.30 -17.18 25.24
N SER A 332 -22.73 -16.36 26.20
CA SER A 332 -24.13 -15.91 26.30
C SER A 332 -24.40 -14.84 25.25
N TRP A 333 -23.48 -13.90 25.12
CA TRP A 333 -23.57 -12.77 24.19
C TRP A 333 -23.69 -13.23 22.73
N CYS A 334 -22.77 -14.08 22.24
CA CYS A 334 -22.84 -14.62 20.87
C CYS A 334 -24.07 -15.52 20.62
N ARG A 335 -24.67 -16.13 21.64
CA ARG A 335 -25.88 -16.96 21.43
C ARG A 335 -27.15 -16.13 21.40
N LYS A 336 -27.22 -15.07 22.20
CA LYS A 336 -28.45 -14.29 22.42
C LYS A 336 -28.49 -13.00 21.61
N LEU A 337 -27.34 -12.41 21.32
CA LEU A 337 -27.23 -11.04 20.81
C LEU A 337 -26.50 -10.93 19.47
N PHE A 338 -26.09 -12.04 18.84
CA PHE A 338 -25.41 -12.01 17.55
C PHE A 338 -26.20 -11.21 16.49
N SER A 339 -27.53 -11.37 16.45
CA SER A 339 -28.39 -10.68 15.50
C SER A 339 -28.44 -9.16 15.76
N ASN A 340 -28.44 -8.74 17.03
CA ASN A 340 -28.45 -7.32 17.40
C ASN A 340 -27.13 -6.62 17.00
N HIS A 341 -26.04 -7.40 16.92
CA HIS A 341 -24.72 -6.95 16.47
C HIS A 341 -24.45 -7.35 15.00
N ASN A 342 -25.50 -7.56 14.21
CA ASN A 342 -25.44 -7.81 12.77
C ASN A 342 -24.59 -9.02 12.32
N TYR A 343 -24.21 -9.93 13.22
CA TYR A 343 -23.56 -11.19 12.83
C TYR A 343 -24.51 -12.07 12.03
N LYS A 344 -23.96 -12.90 11.15
CA LYS A 344 -24.78 -13.82 10.34
C LYS A 344 -25.48 -14.86 11.22
N ASP A 345 -24.74 -15.43 12.16
CA ASP A 345 -25.17 -16.44 13.11
C ASP A 345 -24.26 -16.43 14.35
N SER A 346 -24.56 -17.27 15.35
CA SER A 346 -23.73 -17.39 16.55
C SER A 346 -22.32 -17.89 16.25
N ASP A 347 -22.14 -18.72 15.23
CA ASP A 347 -20.85 -19.32 14.89
C ASP A 347 -19.93 -18.26 14.24
N ASP A 348 -20.48 -17.35 13.44
CA ASP A 348 -19.80 -16.15 12.92
C ASP A 348 -19.24 -15.29 14.06
N CYS A 349 -20.06 -15.04 15.09
CA CYS A 349 -19.66 -14.33 16.30
C CYS A 349 -18.49 -15.01 17.02
N PHE A 350 -18.54 -16.34 17.19
CA PHE A 350 -17.44 -17.10 17.81
C PHE A 350 -16.18 -17.13 16.96
N LYS A 351 -16.30 -17.22 15.62
CA LYS A 351 -15.15 -17.23 14.70
C LYS A 351 -14.33 -15.96 14.76
N VAL A 352 -14.97 -14.79 14.89
CA VAL A 352 -14.26 -13.51 15.08
C VAL A 352 -13.36 -13.52 16.32
N ARG A 353 -13.74 -14.26 17.36
CA ARG A 353 -12.97 -14.46 18.60
C ARG A 353 -11.99 -15.63 18.51
N ASN A 354 -11.74 -16.14 17.29
CA ASN A 354 -10.93 -17.33 17.02
C ASN A 354 -11.38 -18.55 17.85
N PHE A 355 -12.67 -18.67 18.11
CA PHE A 355 -13.25 -19.75 18.89
C PHE A 355 -14.16 -20.60 18.01
N SER A 356 -13.85 -21.89 17.88
CA SER A 356 -14.72 -22.83 17.18
C SER A 356 -15.59 -23.56 18.20
N TYR A 357 -16.84 -23.11 18.35
CA TYR A 357 -17.78 -23.71 19.30
C TYR A 357 -18.05 -25.19 19.00
N ASN A 358 -18.13 -25.55 17.71
CA ASN A 358 -18.33 -26.94 17.29
C ASN A 358 -17.12 -27.81 17.62
N ASP A 359 -15.89 -27.34 17.37
CA ASP A 359 -14.69 -28.10 17.73
C ASP A 359 -14.54 -28.23 19.24
N PHE A 360 -14.85 -27.18 19.99
CA PHE A 360 -14.89 -27.24 21.45
C PHE A 360 -15.90 -28.27 21.94
N LYS A 361 -17.13 -28.27 21.39
CA LYS A 361 -18.17 -29.23 21.75
C LYS A 361 -17.74 -30.68 21.46
N ILE A 362 -17.11 -30.92 20.31
CA ILE A 362 -16.57 -32.23 19.95
C ILE A 362 -15.47 -32.63 20.94
N LYS A 363 -14.48 -31.77 21.20
CA LYS A 363 -13.39 -32.06 22.14
C LYS A 363 -13.88 -32.33 23.56
N VAL A 364 -14.85 -31.54 24.04
CA VAL A 364 -15.46 -31.76 25.37
C VAL A 364 -16.24 -33.06 25.39
N ARG A 365 -17.03 -33.36 24.35
CA ARG A 365 -17.74 -34.64 24.24
C ARG A 365 -16.76 -35.81 24.29
N ASP A 366 -15.73 -35.79 23.46
CA ASP A 366 -14.78 -36.91 23.34
C ASP A 366 -13.99 -37.09 24.66
N SER A 367 -13.58 -35.99 25.30
CA SER A 367 -12.93 -36.02 26.61
C SER A 367 -13.84 -36.57 27.71
N LEU A 368 -15.11 -36.13 27.75
CA LEU A 368 -16.10 -36.64 28.69
C LEU A 368 -16.47 -38.09 28.42
N GLU A 369 -16.57 -38.50 27.15
CA GLU A 369 -16.87 -39.88 26.76
C GLU A 369 -15.80 -40.83 27.28
N GLU A 370 -14.51 -40.48 27.12
CA GLU A 370 -13.40 -41.26 27.68
C GLU A 370 -13.47 -41.28 29.22
N GLN A 371 -13.60 -40.12 29.89
CA GLN A 371 -13.68 -40.10 31.36
C GLN A 371 -14.87 -40.91 31.91
N VAL A 372 -16.03 -40.81 31.28
CA VAL A 372 -17.23 -41.56 31.65
C VAL A 372 -17.00 -43.05 31.42
N LYS A 373 -16.42 -43.45 30.29
CA LYS A 373 -16.10 -44.85 30.01
C LYS A 373 -15.16 -45.43 31.06
N THR A 374 -14.08 -44.73 31.41
CA THR A 374 -13.13 -45.19 32.44
C THR A 374 -13.78 -45.27 33.81
N THR A 375 -14.57 -44.26 34.20
CA THR A 375 -15.27 -44.22 35.49
C THR A 375 -16.32 -45.32 35.59
N ILE A 376 -17.08 -45.56 34.52
CA ILE A 376 -18.05 -46.66 34.44
C ILE A 376 -17.33 -47.99 34.63
N LEU A 377 -16.25 -48.22 33.89
CA LEU A 377 -15.51 -49.48 33.99
C LEU A 377 -14.95 -49.69 35.41
N ASP A 378 -14.33 -48.68 36.00
CA ASP A 378 -13.76 -48.75 37.35
C ASP A 378 -14.80 -49.03 38.44
N LYS A 379 -16.01 -48.50 38.32
CA LYS A 379 -17.09 -48.70 39.31
C LYS A 379 -17.95 -49.92 39.02
N ALA A 380 -18.16 -50.27 37.75
CA ALA A 380 -18.96 -51.42 37.36
C ALA A 380 -18.22 -52.75 37.55
N LEU A 381 -16.89 -52.80 37.40
CA LEU A 381 -16.13 -54.05 37.55
C LEU A 381 -16.22 -54.66 38.96
N PRO A 382 -16.05 -53.90 40.06
CA PRO A 382 -16.24 -54.44 41.40
C PRO A 382 -17.67 -54.88 41.68
N LEU A 383 -18.66 -54.12 41.18
CA LEU A 383 -20.08 -54.49 41.30
C LEU A 383 -20.37 -55.80 40.55
N ALA A 384 -19.86 -55.95 39.33
CA ALA A 384 -19.98 -57.17 38.54
C ALA A 384 -19.37 -58.37 39.27
N ARG A 385 -18.16 -58.21 39.83
CA ARG A 385 -17.49 -59.25 40.62
C ARG A 385 -18.29 -59.63 41.85
N ALA A 386 -18.77 -58.65 42.64
CA ALA A 386 -19.58 -58.90 43.82
C ALA A 386 -20.88 -59.62 43.48
N THR A 387 -21.59 -59.16 42.44
CA THR A 387 -22.83 -59.77 41.96
C THR A 387 -22.60 -61.20 41.49
N MET A 388 -21.49 -61.45 40.78
CA MET A 388 -21.12 -62.79 40.32
C MET A 388 -20.82 -63.71 41.50
N SER A 389 -20.06 -63.27 42.51
CA SER A 389 -19.79 -64.04 43.72
C SER A 389 -21.07 -64.39 44.49
N ILE A 390 -21.99 -63.43 44.65
CA ILE A 390 -23.29 -63.67 45.30
C ILE A 390 -24.12 -64.68 44.50
N ALA A 391 -24.15 -64.54 43.18
CA ALA A 391 -24.92 -65.41 42.30
C ALA A 391 -24.34 -66.84 42.26
N LEU A 392 -23.01 -67.00 42.30
CA LEU A 392 -22.33 -68.29 42.43
C LEU A 392 -22.66 -68.96 43.78
N ALA A 393 -22.60 -68.24 44.89
CA ALA A 393 -22.97 -68.78 46.21
C ALA A 393 -24.44 -69.23 46.26
N GLN A 394 -25.33 -68.56 45.53
CA GLN A 394 -26.74 -68.96 45.42
C GLN A 394 -26.95 -70.18 44.52
N LEU A 395 -26.11 -70.41 43.52
CA LEU A 395 -26.17 -71.63 42.70
C LEU A 395 -25.95 -72.89 43.54
N GLU A 396 -24.96 -72.84 44.44
CA GLU A 396 -24.67 -73.95 45.35
C GLU A 396 -25.86 -74.31 46.25
N GLN A 397 -26.73 -73.34 46.54
CA GLN A 397 -27.91 -73.53 47.38
C GLN A 397 -29.19 -73.90 46.61
N THR A 398 -29.30 -73.52 45.33
CA THR A 398 -30.56 -73.56 44.58
C THR A 398 -30.55 -74.50 43.38
N ASN A 399 -29.46 -75.23 43.12
CA ASN A 399 -29.28 -76.08 41.92
C ASN A 399 -29.59 -75.32 40.60
N GLY A 400 -29.30 -74.02 40.56
CA GLY A 400 -29.51 -73.24 39.35
C GLY A 400 -28.50 -73.57 38.23
N THR A 401 -28.69 -72.96 37.06
CA THR A 401 -27.77 -73.10 35.92
C THR A 401 -26.86 -71.88 35.76
N THR A 402 -25.71 -72.07 35.12
CA THR A 402 -24.77 -71.00 34.74
C THR A 402 -25.45 -69.86 33.96
N GLU A 403 -26.41 -70.21 33.11
CA GLU A 403 -27.23 -69.28 32.33
C GLU A 403 -28.08 -68.37 33.22
N GLN A 404 -28.67 -68.92 34.29
CA GLN A 404 -29.45 -68.13 35.25
C GLN A 404 -28.58 -67.13 36.01
N VAL A 405 -27.33 -67.49 36.34
CA VAL A 405 -26.38 -66.55 36.94
C VAL A 405 -25.95 -65.47 35.96
N ARG A 406 -25.65 -65.85 34.73
CA ARG A 406 -25.27 -64.89 33.68
C ARG A 406 -26.36 -63.87 33.46
N GLU A 407 -27.61 -64.31 33.36
CA GLU A 407 -28.75 -63.40 33.16
C GLU A 407 -28.99 -62.50 34.38
N ARG A 408 -28.80 -63.04 35.59
CA ARG A 408 -28.92 -62.25 36.82
C ARG A 408 -27.86 -61.16 36.91
N VAL A 409 -26.60 -61.48 36.62
CA VAL A 409 -25.50 -60.50 36.56
C VAL A 409 -25.79 -59.46 35.47
N ARG A 410 -26.24 -59.89 34.29
CA ARG A 410 -26.59 -59.00 33.18
C ARG A 410 -27.69 -58.01 33.57
N ARG A 411 -28.75 -58.49 34.23
CA ARG A 411 -29.86 -57.64 34.72
C ARG A 411 -29.38 -56.61 35.74
N VAL A 412 -28.62 -57.02 36.76
CA VAL A 412 -28.10 -56.11 37.80
C VAL A 412 -27.19 -55.04 37.19
N LEU A 413 -26.31 -55.42 36.26
CA LEU A 413 -25.46 -54.45 35.55
C LEU A 413 -26.28 -53.51 34.67
N SER A 414 -27.34 -53.99 34.03
CA SER A 414 -28.23 -53.17 33.20
C SER A 414 -29.00 -52.15 34.05
N GLU A 415 -29.55 -52.57 35.19
CA GLU A 415 -30.22 -51.69 36.16
C GLU A 415 -29.25 -50.64 36.71
N TYR A 416 -28.01 -51.04 37.05
CA TYR A 416 -26.96 -50.12 37.47
C TYR A 416 -26.64 -49.07 36.40
N LEU A 417 -26.49 -49.47 35.14
CA LEU A 417 -26.23 -48.53 34.04
C LEU A 417 -27.38 -47.55 33.81
N VAL A 418 -28.63 -47.99 33.95
CA VAL A 418 -29.81 -47.12 33.85
C VAL A 418 -29.82 -46.09 34.99
N GLN A 419 -29.57 -46.52 36.22
CA GLN A 419 -29.49 -45.63 37.38
C GLN A 419 -28.34 -44.63 37.23
N LEU A 420 -27.15 -45.10 36.84
CA LEU A 420 -25.99 -44.25 36.62
C LEU A 420 -26.25 -43.20 35.54
N ARG A 421 -26.93 -43.55 34.45
CA ARG A 421 -27.33 -42.61 33.40
C ARG A 421 -28.27 -41.53 33.94
N ARG A 422 -29.20 -41.89 34.83
CA ARG A 422 -30.12 -40.95 35.48
C ARG A 422 -29.37 -39.99 36.40
N ASP A 423 -28.51 -40.53 37.27
CA ASP A 423 -27.73 -39.74 38.23
C ASP A 423 -26.73 -38.82 37.53
N ALA A 424 -26.11 -39.29 36.44
CA ALA A 424 -25.22 -38.48 35.60
C ALA A 424 -25.96 -37.30 34.95
N ARG A 425 -27.18 -37.52 34.44
CA ARG A 425 -28.02 -36.44 33.89
C ARG A 425 -28.40 -35.42 34.94
N GLU A 426 -28.81 -35.88 36.12
CA GLU A 426 -29.17 -35.00 37.23
C GLU A 426 -27.96 -34.19 37.72
N THR A 427 -26.81 -34.84 37.86
CA THR A 427 -25.54 -34.19 38.25
C THR A 427 -25.10 -33.18 37.20
N ALA A 428 -25.18 -33.51 35.90
CA ALA A 428 -24.88 -32.57 34.82
C ALA A 428 -25.82 -31.37 34.86
N SER A 429 -27.13 -31.58 35.07
CA SER A 429 -28.12 -30.51 35.20
C SER A 429 -27.84 -29.60 36.40
N LYS A 430 -27.49 -30.19 37.56
CA LYS A 430 -27.09 -29.44 38.76
C LYS A 430 -25.78 -28.70 38.56
N GLY A 431 -24.81 -29.29 37.86
CA GLY A 431 -23.54 -28.65 37.52
C GLY A 431 -23.73 -27.44 36.62
N THR A 432 -24.57 -27.55 35.59
CA THR A 432 -24.92 -26.40 34.73
C THR A 432 -25.64 -25.31 35.52
N TYR A 433 -26.51 -25.67 36.45
CA TYR A 433 -27.22 -24.72 37.30
C TYR A 433 -26.27 -24.03 38.29
N MET A 434 -25.45 -24.77 39.02
CA MET A 434 -24.48 -24.19 39.96
C MET A 434 -23.47 -23.29 39.26
N PHE A 435 -23.00 -23.64 38.06
CA PHE A 435 -22.11 -22.76 37.29
C PHE A 435 -22.80 -21.44 36.90
N MET A 436 -24.10 -21.45 36.62
CA MET A 436 -24.87 -20.26 36.29
C MET A 436 -25.14 -19.36 37.51
N TYR A 437 -25.25 -19.90 38.72
CA TYR A 437 -25.69 -19.15 39.91
C TYR A 437 -24.60 -18.95 41.00
N ALA A 438 -23.47 -19.66 40.95
CA ALA A 438 -22.41 -19.53 41.96
C ALA A 438 -21.62 -18.21 41.89
N LYS A 439 -21.85 -17.35 40.88
CA LYS A 439 -21.13 -16.09 40.68
C LYS A 439 -21.94 -14.82 40.98
N THR A 440 -23.18 -14.96 41.42
CA THR A 440 -24.07 -13.86 41.86
C THR A 440 -23.96 -13.54 43.36
N ARG A 441 -22.87 -13.94 44.03
CA ARG A 441 -22.58 -13.59 45.43
C ARG A 441 -21.19 -13.00 45.59
#